data_AF-A0A852K1J5-F1
#
_entry.id   AF-A0A852K1J5-F1
#
_cell.length_a   1.000
_cell.length_b   1.000
_cell.length_c   1.000
_cell.angle_alpha   90.00
_cell.angle_beta   90.00
_cell.angle_gamma   90.00
#
_symmetry.space_group_name_H-M   'P 1'
#
loop_
_entity.id
_entity.type
_entity.pdbx_description
1 polymer ?
#
loop_
_entity_poly.entity_id
_entity_poly.type
_entity_poly.pdbx_seq_one_letter_code
_entity_poly.pdbx_strand_id
1 'polypeptide(L)'
;HHPDKQAAEAAEAEAEERGRRFLEIHQAWKVLGNEETKQEYDLQQREENLTKEWPLHEQIYLEDMSWNEDEQLYTLSCRCGGNYSVSKSETKDVSLVCCDTCSLVIEILQ
;
A
#
# COMPACT_ATOMS: atom_id res chain seq x y z
N HIS A 1 -4.34 -45.81 -9.78
CA HIS A 1 -4.49 -44.69 -8.84
C HIS A 1 -5.07 -45.22 -7.54
N HIS A 2 -4.31 -45.19 -6.43
CA HIS A 2 -4.75 -45.68 -5.12
C HIS A 2 -4.83 -44.51 -4.13
N PRO A 3 -5.94 -44.35 -3.40
CA PRO A 3 -6.17 -43.21 -2.51
C PRO A 3 -5.17 -43.15 -1.34
N ASP A 4 -4.63 -44.29 -0.90
CA ASP A 4 -3.69 -44.36 0.23
C ASP A 4 -2.35 -43.66 -0.06
N LYS A 5 -1.94 -43.61 -1.34
CA LYS A 5 -0.70 -42.93 -1.75
C LYS A 5 -0.83 -41.40 -1.66
N GLN A 6 -2.02 -40.87 -1.95
CA GLN A 6 -2.28 -39.42 -1.85
C GLN A 6 -2.38 -38.96 -0.39
N ALA A 7 -2.89 -39.80 0.50
CA ALA A 7 -2.95 -39.49 1.94
C ALA A 7 -1.55 -39.40 2.58
N ALA A 8 -0.62 -40.28 2.17
CA ALA A 8 0.76 -40.24 2.63
C ALA A 8 1.51 -39.00 2.12
N GLU A 9 1.34 -38.67 0.83
CA GLU A 9 1.94 -37.47 0.23
C GLU A 9 1.41 -36.17 0.86
N ALA A 10 0.12 -36.10 1.21
CA ALA A 10 -0.46 -34.97 1.92
C ALA A 10 0.08 -34.82 3.35
N ALA A 11 0.21 -35.93 4.08
CA ALA A 11 0.74 -35.90 5.45
C ALA A 11 2.22 -35.48 5.50
N GLU A 12 3.01 -35.89 4.51
CA GLU A 12 4.41 -35.49 4.37
C GLU A 12 4.54 -34.01 3.98
N ALA A 13 3.71 -33.53 3.06
CA ALA A 13 3.64 -32.11 2.70
C ALA A 13 3.26 -31.22 3.89
N GLU A 14 2.27 -31.62 4.70
CA GLU A 14 1.90 -30.89 5.92
C GLU A 14 3.03 -30.90 6.96
N ALA A 15 3.77 -31.99 7.10
CA ALA A 15 4.90 -32.08 8.02
C ALA A 15 6.04 -31.14 7.59
N GLU A 16 6.30 -31.08 6.29
CA GLU A 16 7.27 -30.15 5.71
C GLU A 16 6.84 -28.69 5.90
N GLU A 17 5.56 -28.37 5.68
CA GLU A 17 5.00 -27.04 5.92
C GLU A 17 5.14 -26.62 7.39
N ARG A 18 4.84 -27.53 8.33
CA ARG A 18 5.04 -27.29 9.77
C ARG A 18 6.51 -27.00 10.11
N GLY A 19 7.44 -27.75 9.50
CA GLY A 19 8.88 -27.53 9.67
C GLY A 19 9.33 -26.17 9.13
N ARG A 20 8.82 -25.78 7.96
CA ARG A 20 9.09 -24.48 7.32
C ARG A 20 8.60 -23.32 8.18
N ARG A 21 7.35 -23.39 8.65
CA ARG A 21 6.76 -22.38 9.52
C ARG A 21 7.53 -22.21 10.82
N PHE A 22 8.00 -23.31 11.42
CA PHE A 22 8.84 -23.25 12.62
C PHE A 22 10.16 -22.51 12.35
N LEU A 23 10.82 -22.80 11.22
CA LEU A 23 12.06 -22.13 10.83
C LEU A 23 11.85 -20.62 10.59
N GLU A 24 10.77 -20.24 9.91
CA GLU A 24 10.41 -18.84 9.67
C GLU A 24 10.18 -18.08 10.98
N ILE A 25 9.40 -18.65 11.90
CA ILE A 25 9.14 -18.03 13.22
C ILE A 25 10.45 -17.87 14.00
N HIS A 26 11.33 -18.87 13.97
CA HIS A 26 12.61 -18.81 14.65
C HIS A 26 13.57 -17.76 14.05
N GLN A 27 13.56 -17.60 12.72
CA GLN A 27 14.33 -16.56 12.03
C GLN A 27 13.80 -15.16 12.38
N ALA A 28 12.48 -14.96 12.35
CA ALA A 28 11.85 -13.71 12.76
C ALA A 28 12.20 -13.36 14.22
N TRP A 29 12.11 -14.34 15.13
CA TRP A 29 12.49 -14.14 16.53
C TRP A 29 13.95 -13.73 16.71
N LYS A 30 14.89 -14.29 15.92
CA LYS A 30 16.31 -13.89 15.98
C LYS A 30 16.51 -12.43 15.56
N VAL A 31 15.81 -11.98 14.53
CA VAL A 31 15.90 -10.60 14.03
C VAL A 31 15.24 -9.62 15.00
N LEU A 32 14.06 -9.97 15.51
CA LEU A 32 13.30 -9.12 16.44
C LEU A 32 13.85 -9.13 17.88
N GLY A 33 14.64 -10.13 18.22
CA GLY A 33 15.22 -10.33 19.55
C GLY A 33 16.47 -9.49 19.82
N ASN A 34 17.14 -8.98 18.79
CA ASN A 34 18.25 -8.03 18.92
C ASN A 34 17.76 -6.62 18.55
N GLU A 35 18.00 -5.65 19.44
CA GLU A 35 17.53 -4.28 19.34
C GLU A 35 18.09 -3.55 18.10
N GLU A 36 19.33 -3.85 17.71
CA GLU A 36 19.98 -3.28 16.51
C GLU A 36 19.33 -3.79 15.23
N THR A 37 19.22 -5.11 15.08
CA THR A 37 18.63 -5.73 13.87
C THR A 37 17.14 -5.46 13.75
N LYS A 38 16.45 -5.32 14.90
CA LYS A 38 15.06 -4.88 14.93
C LYS A 38 14.93 -3.45 14.42
N GLN A 39 15.80 -2.54 14.86
CA GLN A 39 15.77 -1.15 14.41
C GLN A 39 16.01 -1.04 12.91
N GLU A 40 16.98 -1.79 12.36
CA GLU A 40 17.22 -1.84 10.91
C GLU A 40 16.01 -2.38 10.14
N TYR A 41 15.39 -3.45 10.64
CA TYR A 41 14.18 -4.02 10.05
C TYR A 41 13.01 -3.02 10.08
N ASP A 42 12.80 -2.33 11.20
CA ASP A 42 11.75 -1.33 11.35
C ASP A 42 11.95 -0.13 10.40
N LEU A 43 13.21 0.27 10.16
CA LEU A 43 13.56 1.31 9.19
C LEU A 43 13.27 0.87 7.75
N GLN A 44 13.69 -0.34 7.37
CA GLN A 44 13.41 -0.90 6.05
C GLN A 44 11.91 -1.04 5.81
N GLN A 45 11.15 -1.53 6.79
CA GLN A 45 9.69 -1.63 6.68
C GLN A 45 9.03 -0.25 6.54
N ARG A 46 9.55 0.78 7.20
CA ARG A 46 9.05 2.15 7.02
C ARG A 46 9.31 2.65 5.60
N GLU A 47 10.52 2.45 5.08
CA GLU A 47 10.87 2.84 3.72
C GLU A 47 10.03 2.08 2.69
N GLU A 48 9.89 0.76 2.84
CA GLU A 48 9.02 -0.06 2.00
C GLU A 48 7.56 0.38 2.07
N ASN A 49 7.03 0.75 3.24
CA ASN A 49 5.65 1.24 3.34
C ASN A 49 5.46 2.64 2.74
N LEU A 50 6.49 3.48 2.74
CA LEU A 50 6.46 4.77 2.04
C LEU A 50 6.60 4.60 0.52
N THR A 51 7.25 3.52 0.08
CA THR A 51 7.57 3.26 -1.33
C THR A 51 6.56 2.32 -1.99
N LYS A 52 5.90 1.44 -1.23
CA LYS A 52 4.77 0.65 -1.68
C LYS A 52 3.67 1.62 -2.05
N GLU A 53 3.36 1.62 -3.34
CA GLU A 53 2.33 2.43 -3.98
C GLU A 53 1.20 2.73 -3.01
N TRP A 54 1.01 4.03 -2.73
CA TRP A 54 -0.24 4.50 -2.14
C TRP A 54 -1.37 3.84 -2.91
N PRO A 55 -2.39 3.28 -2.24
CA PRO A 55 -3.53 2.73 -2.94
C PRO A 55 -4.19 3.86 -3.71
N LEU A 56 -3.76 4.03 -4.96
CA LEU A 56 -4.26 4.99 -5.92
C LEU A 56 -5.74 4.72 -6.01
N HIS A 57 -6.52 5.64 -5.47
CA HIS A 57 -7.96 5.48 -5.38
C HIS A 57 -8.55 5.44 -6.78
N GLU A 58 -8.11 6.38 -7.62
CA GLU A 58 -8.59 6.56 -8.97
C GLU A 58 -7.66 7.52 -9.72
N GLN A 59 -7.62 7.40 -11.05
CA GLN A 59 -7.00 8.38 -11.94
C GLN A 59 -8.12 9.24 -12.54
N ILE A 60 -7.98 10.56 -12.42
CA ILE A 60 -8.98 11.55 -12.83
C ILE A 60 -8.32 12.50 -13.84
N TYR A 61 -8.98 12.82 -14.95
CA TYR A 61 -8.45 13.86 -15.83
C TYR A 61 -8.64 15.23 -15.21
N LEU A 62 -7.67 16.13 -15.37
CA LEU A 62 -7.78 17.51 -14.87
C LEU A 62 -9.06 18.21 -15.37
N GLU A 63 -9.49 17.85 -16.58
CA GLU A 63 -10.69 18.33 -17.24
C GLU A 63 -12.00 17.89 -16.55
N ASP A 64 -11.97 16.76 -15.83
CA ASP A 64 -13.10 16.25 -15.05
C ASP A 64 -13.22 16.93 -13.67
N MET A 65 -12.21 17.70 -13.25
CA MET A 65 -12.25 18.46 -12.00
C MET A 65 -13.02 19.78 -12.16
N SER A 66 -13.65 20.23 -11.07
CA SER A 66 -14.34 21.51 -11.03
C SER A 66 -13.35 22.65 -10.85
N TRP A 67 -13.27 23.55 -11.83
CA TRP A 67 -12.44 24.75 -11.74
C TRP A 67 -13.14 25.86 -10.96
N ASN A 68 -12.49 26.34 -9.90
CA ASN A 68 -12.91 27.51 -9.12
C ASN A 68 -12.11 28.74 -9.57
N GLU A 69 -12.76 29.69 -10.25
CA GLU A 69 -12.11 30.92 -10.74
C GLU A 69 -11.67 31.87 -9.62
N ASP A 70 -12.42 31.92 -8.51
CA ASP A 70 -12.14 32.84 -7.40
C ASP A 70 -10.87 32.44 -6.65
N GLU A 71 -10.67 31.14 -6.46
CA GLU A 71 -9.51 30.61 -5.73
C GLU A 71 -8.37 30.18 -6.68
N GLN A 72 -8.66 29.97 -7.97
CA GLN A 72 -7.74 29.39 -8.97
C GLN A 72 -7.33 27.93 -8.64
N LEU A 73 -8.28 27.15 -8.13
CA LEU A 73 -8.09 25.73 -7.78
C LEU A 73 -9.01 24.80 -8.58
N TYR A 74 -8.50 23.61 -8.88
CA TYR A 74 -9.29 22.47 -9.31
C TYR A 74 -9.74 21.69 -8.09
N THR A 75 -11.04 21.40 -8.01
CA THR A 75 -11.66 20.71 -6.88
C THR A 75 -12.43 19.48 -7.36
N LEU A 76 -12.33 18.37 -6.63
CA LEU A 76 -13.10 17.15 -6.86
C LEU A 76 -13.66 16.61 -5.53
N SER A 77 -14.93 16.23 -5.51
CA SER A 77 -15.56 15.63 -4.34
C SER A 77 -15.11 14.19 -4.11
N CYS A 78 -14.64 13.88 -2.91
CA CYS A 78 -14.32 12.52 -2.48
C CYS A 78 -15.56 11.78 -1.97
N ARG A 79 -15.60 10.46 -2.13
CA ARG A 79 -16.70 9.59 -1.64
C ARG A 79 -16.84 9.59 -0.12
N CYS A 80 -15.82 10.04 0.61
CA CYS A 80 -15.89 10.21 2.07
C CYS A 80 -16.63 11.48 2.51
N GLY A 81 -16.93 12.41 1.58
CA GLY A 81 -17.50 13.72 1.87
C GLY A 81 -16.47 14.85 1.97
N GLY A 82 -15.18 14.55 1.91
CA GLY A 82 -14.11 15.53 1.74
C GLY A 82 -13.88 15.93 0.28
N ASN A 83 -12.86 16.75 0.03
CA ASN A 83 -12.49 17.21 -1.31
C ASN A 83 -11.00 16.97 -1.61
N TYR A 84 -10.71 16.84 -2.90
CA TYR A 84 -9.37 16.94 -3.46
C TYR A 84 -9.25 18.32 -4.10
N SER A 85 -8.26 19.10 -3.67
CA SER A 85 -8.04 20.46 -4.15
C SER A 85 -6.61 20.64 -4.60
N VAL A 86 -6.39 21.19 -5.79
CA VAL A 86 -5.05 21.43 -6.34
C VAL A 86 -5.01 22.75 -7.11
N SER A 87 -3.97 23.56 -6.90
CA SER A 87 -3.83 24.82 -7.64
C SER A 87 -3.31 24.59 -9.06
N LYS A 88 -3.66 25.49 -9.98
CA LYS A 88 -3.17 25.43 -11.37
C LYS A 88 -1.64 25.50 -11.51
N SER A 89 -0.96 26.10 -10.53
CA SER A 89 0.51 26.10 -10.47
C SER A 89 1.05 24.72 -10.10
N GLU A 90 0.40 24.03 -9.16
CA GLU A 90 0.87 22.75 -8.63
C GLU A 90 0.57 21.58 -9.56
N THR A 91 -0.48 21.65 -10.39
CA THR A 91 -0.83 20.57 -11.35
C THR A 91 0.26 20.28 -12.40
N LYS A 92 1.29 21.13 -12.50
CA LYS A 92 2.46 20.92 -13.37
C LYS A 92 3.58 20.13 -12.71
N ASP A 93 3.72 20.26 -11.39
CA ASP A 93 4.79 19.64 -10.60
C ASP A 93 4.29 18.44 -9.79
N VAL A 94 2.99 18.37 -9.52
CA VAL A 94 2.35 17.36 -8.67
C VAL A 94 1.14 16.76 -9.39
N SER A 95 1.19 15.45 -9.64
CA SER A 95 0.05 14.68 -10.17
C SER A 95 -0.76 13.98 -9.08
N LEU A 96 -0.24 13.83 -7.86
CA LEU A 96 -0.91 13.11 -6.77
C LEU A 96 -1.57 14.09 -5.80
N VAL A 97 -2.88 13.94 -5.58
CA VAL A 97 -3.67 14.81 -4.69
C VAL A 97 -4.33 13.97 -3.60
N CYS A 98 -4.09 14.34 -2.35
CA CYS A 98 -4.69 13.71 -1.18
C CYS A 98 -6.05 14.33 -0.85
N CYS A 99 -6.99 13.53 -0.35
CA CYS A 99 -8.22 14.05 0.20
C CYS A 99 -7.94 14.79 1.52
N ASP A 100 -8.66 15.89 1.77
CA ASP A 100 -8.59 16.64 3.03
C ASP A 100 -9.13 15.89 4.27
N THR A 101 -9.97 14.87 4.05
CA THR A 101 -10.75 14.21 5.11
C THR A 101 -10.36 12.74 5.31
N CYS A 102 -9.76 12.09 4.31
CA CYS A 102 -9.36 10.69 4.39
C CYS A 102 -7.95 10.45 3.83
N SER A 103 -7.47 9.21 3.92
CA SER A 103 -6.14 8.81 3.41
C SER A 103 -6.15 8.42 1.92
N LEU A 104 -7.21 8.74 1.18
CA LEU A 104 -7.28 8.44 -0.26
C LEU A 104 -6.46 9.45 -1.05
N VAL A 105 -5.82 8.94 -2.10
CA VAL A 105 -4.99 9.70 -3.02
C VAL A 105 -5.48 9.42 -4.44
N ILE A 106 -5.68 10.47 -5.23
CA ILE A 106 -5.98 10.38 -6.66
C ILE A 106 -4.79 10.85 -7.47
N GLU A 107 -4.66 10.33 -8.69
CA GLU A 107 -3.71 10.84 -9.67
C GLU A 107 -4.44 11.65 -10.73
N ILE A 108 -3.93 12.84 -11.00
CA ILE A 108 -4.45 13.76 -11.99
C ILE A 108 -3.73 13.52 -13.32
N LEU A 109 -4.50 13.12 -14.34
CA LEU A 109 -4.05 12.95 -15.70
C LEU A 109 -4.22 14.28 -16.47
N GLN A 110 -3.22 14.66 -17.26
CA GLN A 110 -3.23 15.86 -18.10
C GLN A 110 -3.75 15.60 -19.51
#